data_AF-A0A1F9VHL4-F1
#
_entry.id   AF-A0A1F9VHL4-F1
#
_cell.length_a   1.000
_cell.length_b   1.000
_cell.length_c   1.000
_cell.angle_alpha   90.00
_cell.angle_beta   90.00
_cell.angle_gamma   90.00
#
_symmetry.space_group_name_H-M   'P 1'
#
loop_
_entity.id
_entity.type
_entity.pdbx_description
1 polymer ?
#
loop_
_entity_poly.entity_id
_entity_poly.type
_entity_poly.pdbx_seq_one_letter_code
_entity_poly.pdbx_strand_id
1 'polypeptide(L)'
;MKKITVVVLILSALFLSGCLCCGKKTQARDDLSEYLSSNIGITSFGGKVFCSYKSLGSRDSGGTTEKYLWALCQEFYLENGVLKKGAEKSAPIILDAARSVNDYKITGIRTAGESARTDSFAEVLREAELFRMEFLPALEESVLEQAEIYYKGLK
;
A
#
# COMPACT_ATOMS: atom_id res chain seq x y z
N MET A 1 51.74 40.93 -39.00
CA MET A 1 51.09 39.71 -39.53
C MET A 1 51.35 38.53 -38.60
N LYS A 2 50.34 38.06 -37.86
CA LYS A 2 50.09 36.64 -37.53
C LYS A 2 48.79 36.55 -36.75
N LYS A 3 48.06 35.49 -37.04
CA LYS A 3 46.63 35.31 -36.81
C LYS A 3 46.36 34.78 -35.40
N ILE A 4 45.23 35.24 -34.87
CA ILE A 4 44.29 34.61 -33.94
C ILE A 4 44.52 33.10 -33.73
N THR A 5 44.54 32.65 -32.47
CA THR A 5 43.76 31.48 -32.04
C THR A 5 43.45 31.63 -30.56
N VAL A 6 42.22 32.08 -30.26
CA VAL A 6 41.63 32.04 -28.92
C VAL A 6 41.24 30.60 -28.68
N VAL A 7 41.99 29.90 -27.81
CA VAL A 7 41.58 28.56 -27.34
C VAL A 7 40.57 28.78 -26.21
N VAL A 8 39.30 28.89 -26.59
CA VAL A 8 38.17 28.73 -25.68
C VAL A 8 38.06 27.24 -25.39
N LEU A 9 38.68 26.79 -24.30
CA LEU A 9 38.42 25.47 -23.74
C LEU A 9 37.04 25.51 -23.10
N ILE A 10 36.06 25.06 -23.87
CA ILE A 10 34.67 24.86 -23.47
C ILE A 10 34.66 23.89 -22.29
N LEU A 11 34.22 24.38 -21.12
CA LEU A 11 33.76 23.57 -20.00
C LEU A 11 32.64 22.65 -20.53
N SER A 12 32.98 21.40 -20.82
CA SER A 12 31.99 20.35 -20.99
C SER A 12 31.38 20.04 -19.63
N ALA A 13 30.18 20.59 -19.44
CA ALA A 13 29.24 20.28 -18.39
C ALA A 13 29.04 18.76 -18.24
N LEU A 14 29.73 18.15 -17.27
CA LEU A 14 29.39 16.84 -16.71
C LEU A 14 28.19 17.02 -15.76
N PHE A 15 27.01 17.32 -16.32
CA PHE A 15 25.73 17.19 -15.64
C PHE A 15 25.07 15.87 -16.06
N LEU A 16 25.63 14.75 -15.65
CA LEU A 16 24.98 13.45 -15.68
C LEU A 16 25.26 12.72 -14.36
N SER A 17 24.83 13.33 -13.27
CA SER A 17 24.56 12.59 -12.02
C SER A 17 23.16 12.95 -11.53
N GLY A 18 22.19 12.77 -12.43
CA GLY A 18 20.82 12.51 -12.02
C GLY A 18 20.81 11.11 -11.41
N CYS A 19 21.02 11.04 -10.10
CA CYS A 19 20.92 9.80 -9.35
C CYS A 19 19.49 9.27 -9.51
N LEU A 20 19.33 8.24 -10.34
CA LEU A 20 18.12 7.40 -10.51
C LEU A 20 17.81 6.59 -9.23
N CYS A 21 17.89 7.19 -8.06
CA CYS A 21 17.74 6.50 -6.78
C CYS A 21 16.34 6.63 -6.16
N CYS A 22 15.41 7.35 -6.78
CA CYS A 22 14.08 7.52 -6.21
C CYS A 22 13.00 7.03 -7.19
N GLY A 23 12.49 5.82 -6.98
CA GLY A 23 11.35 5.34 -7.76
C GLY A 23 11.08 3.84 -7.75
N LYS A 24 11.21 3.14 -6.61
CA LYS A 24 10.76 1.74 -6.48
C LYS A 24 10.14 1.40 -5.11
N LYS A 25 9.43 2.33 -4.48
CA LYS A 25 8.65 2.05 -3.25
C LYS A 25 7.14 2.20 -3.41
N THR A 26 6.66 2.85 -4.46
CA THR A 26 5.23 3.13 -4.67
C THR A 26 4.49 1.93 -5.27
N GLN A 27 5.07 1.27 -6.29
CA GLN A 27 4.43 0.17 -7.02
C GLN A 27 3.94 -0.98 -6.12
N ALA A 28 4.77 -1.44 -5.17
CA ALA A 28 4.43 -2.59 -4.32
C ALA A 28 3.30 -2.30 -3.31
N ARG A 29 3.04 -1.01 -2.98
CA ARG A 29 1.89 -0.63 -2.14
C ARG A 29 0.61 -0.62 -2.94
N ASP A 30 0.65 -0.11 -4.17
CA ASP A 30 -0.51 -0.03 -5.05
C ASP A 30 -1.02 -1.43 -5.40
N ASP A 31 -0.12 -2.37 -5.71
CA ASP A 31 -0.48 -3.76 -6.06
C ASP A 31 -1.15 -4.50 -4.88
N LEU A 32 -0.71 -4.25 -3.64
CA LEU A 32 -1.31 -4.89 -2.47
C LEU A 32 -2.65 -4.25 -2.10
N SER A 33 -2.79 -2.92 -2.18
CA SER A 33 -4.08 -2.26 -1.93
C SER A 33 -5.17 -2.74 -2.90
N GLU A 34 -4.84 -2.92 -4.18
CA GLU A 34 -5.76 -3.50 -5.17
C GLU A 34 -6.11 -4.96 -4.86
N TYR A 35 -5.12 -5.76 -4.48
CA TYR A 35 -5.34 -7.13 -4.03
C TYR A 35 -6.31 -7.17 -2.83
N LEU A 36 -6.13 -6.31 -1.83
CA LEU A 36 -7.03 -6.21 -0.67
C LEU A 36 -8.45 -5.79 -1.08
N SER A 37 -8.58 -4.77 -1.95
CA SER A 37 -9.89 -4.34 -2.45
C SER A 37 -10.66 -5.47 -3.12
N SER A 38 -9.96 -6.34 -3.86
CA SER A 38 -10.57 -7.45 -4.60
C SER A 38 -10.92 -8.66 -3.72
N ASN A 39 -10.17 -8.89 -2.63
CA ASN A 39 -10.31 -10.10 -1.82
C ASN A 39 -11.08 -9.90 -0.52
N ILE A 40 -11.02 -8.72 0.09
CA ILE A 40 -11.68 -8.44 1.37
C ILE A 40 -12.63 -7.24 1.31
N GLY A 41 -12.52 -6.40 0.28
CA GLY A 41 -13.41 -5.29 0.05
C GLY A 41 -14.87 -5.72 -0.07
N ILE A 42 -15.79 -4.87 0.39
CA ILE A 42 -17.23 -5.07 0.27
C ILE A 42 -17.88 -3.81 -0.27
N THR A 43 -18.95 -3.97 -1.04
CA THR A 43 -19.76 -2.87 -1.59
C THR A 43 -21.22 -3.09 -1.25
N SER A 44 -21.90 -2.03 -0.81
CA SER A 44 -23.35 -2.03 -0.54
C SER A 44 -24.10 -0.96 -1.33
N PHE A 45 -23.39 0.02 -1.91
CA PHE A 45 -23.97 1.20 -2.57
C PHE A 45 -23.54 1.32 -4.04
N GLY A 46 -22.89 0.30 -4.60
CA GLY A 46 -22.40 0.31 -5.99
C GLY A 46 -21.21 1.24 -6.21
N GLY A 47 -20.52 1.61 -5.13
CA GLY A 47 -19.32 2.44 -5.16
C GLY A 47 -18.05 1.66 -5.52
N LYS A 48 -16.92 2.33 -5.34
CA LYS A 48 -15.58 1.74 -5.48
C LYS A 48 -14.95 1.55 -4.12
N VAL A 49 -14.34 0.39 -3.92
CA VAL A 49 -13.57 0.08 -2.70
C VAL A 49 -12.13 0.54 -2.83
N PHE A 50 -11.65 1.20 -1.79
CA PHE A 50 -10.26 1.56 -1.60
C PHE A 50 -9.76 0.94 -0.30
N CYS A 51 -8.56 0.37 -0.33
CA CYS A 51 -7.96 -0.25 0.84
C CYS A 51 -6.62 0.42 1.17
N SER A 52 -6.35 0.48 2.47
CA SER A 52 -5.04 0.83 3.02
C SER A 52 -4.72 -0.13 4.15
N TYR A 53 -3.44 -0.21 4.53
CA TYR A 53 -3.02 -1.16 5.54
C TYR A 53 -1.84 -0.67 6.38
N LYS A 54 -1.80 -1.16 7.62
CA LYS A 54 -0.65 -1.04 8.52
C LYS A 54 0.04 -2.40 8.60
N SER A 55 1.34 -2.44 8.34
CA SER A 55 2.15 -3.61 8.64
C SER A 55 2.33 -3.75 10.16
N LEU A 56 2.01 -4.92 10.69
CA LEU A 56 2.14 -5.28 12.09
C LEU A 56 3.37 -6.16 12.34
N GLY A 57 3.85 -6.86 11.32
CA GLY A 57 5.05 -7.70 11.39
C GLY A 57 5.09 -8.77 10.31
N SER A 58 6.04 -9.68 10.43
CA SER A 58 6.11 -10.87 9.59
C SER A 58 6.78 -12.04 10.31
N ARG A 59 6.50 -13.25 9.84
CA ARG A 59 7.13 -14.48 10.30
C ARG A 59 7.55 -15.32 9.10
N ASP A 60 8.80 -15.76 9.11
CA ASP A 60 9.30 -16.70 8.10
C ASP A 60 9.15 -18.14 8.61
N SER A 61 8.66 -19.03 7.75
CA SER A 61 8.50 -20.46 8.03
C SER A 61 8.67 -21.28 6.75
N GLY A 62 9.70 -22.14 6.71
CA GLY A 62 9.84 -23.18 5.68
C GLY A 62 9.81 -22.72 4.22
N GLY A 63 10.28 -21.50 3.92
CA GLY A 63 10.27 -20.93 2.55
C GLY A 63 9.04 -20.08 2.21
N THR A 64 8.12 -19.92 3.17
CA THR A 64 7.00 -18.98 3.13
C THR A 64 7.17 -17.89 4.16
N THR A 65 6.64 -16.70 3.87
CA THR A 65 6.62 -15.55 4.78
C THR A 65 5.16 -15.20 5.04
N GLU A 66 4.75 -15.27 6.30
CA GLU A 66 3.49 -14.70 6.77
C GLU A 66 3.70 -13.21 7.03
N LYS A 67 2.88 -12.35 6.44
CA LYS A 67 2.84 -10.91 6.76
C LYS A 67 1.58 -10.62 7.54
N TYR A 68 1.74 -9.95 8.68
CA TYR A 68 0.64 -9.55 9.54
C TYR A 68 0.29 -8.11 9.26
N LEU A 69 -0.94 -7.84 8.86
CA LEU A 69 -1.42 -6.50 8.55
C LEU A 69 -2.69 -6.19 9.31
N TRP A 70 -2.90 -4.91 9.58
CA TRP A 70 -4.25 -4.37 9.79
C TRP A 70 -4.71 -3.72 8.50
N ALA A 71 -5.79 -4.22 7.91
CA ALA A 71 -6.36 -3.67 6.68
C ALA A 71 -7.63 -2.88 6.96
N LEU A 72 -7.79 -1.74 6.30
CA LEU A 72 -9.01 -0.95 6.23
C LEU A 72 -9.43 -0.87 4.76
N CYS A 73 -10.62 -1.34 4.45
CA CYS A 73 -11.23 -1.25 3.12
C CYS A 73 -12.56 -0.51 3.24
N GLN A 74 -12.71 0.58 2.47
CA GLN A 74 -13.87 1.46 2.52
C GLN A 74 -14.42 1.65 1.11
N GLU A 75 -15.71 1.38 0.93
CA GLU A 75 -16.46 1.78 -0.26
C GLU A 75 -16.69 3.29 -0.24
N PHE A 76 -16.49 3.94 -1.38
CA PHE A 76 -16.88 5.32 -1.62
C PHE A 76 -17.74 5.41 -2.88
N TYR A 77 -18.76 6.27 -2.84
CA TYR A 77 -19.67 6.50 -3.96
C TYR A 77 -20.06 7.98 -4.05
N LEU A 78 -20.57 8.40 -5.19
CA LEU A 78 -21.12 9.75 -5.37
C LEU A 78 -22.63 9.73 -5.16
N GLU A 79 -23.10 10.62 -4.30
CA GLU A 79 -24.52 10.91 -4.13
C GLU A 79 -24.73 12.39 -4.40
N ASN A 80 -25.51 12.74 -5.43
CA ASN A 80 -25.74 14.13 -5.85
C ASN A 80 -24.42 14.91 -6.09
N GLY A 81 -23.40 14.25 -6.63
CA GLY A 81 -22.09 14.84 -6.90
C GLY A 81 -21.18 15.01 -5.67
N VAL A 82 -21.64 14.57 -4.49
CA VAL A 82 -20.90 14.60 -3.23
C VAL A 82 -20.35 13.21 -2.92
N LEU A 83 -19.07 13.14 -2.56
CA LEU A 83 -18.43 11.89 -2.15
C LEU A 83 -18.96 11.43 -0.79
N LYS A 84 -19.38 10.17 -0.70
CA LYS A 84 -19.92 9.52 0.51
C LYS A 84 -19.15 8.25 0.83
N LYS A 85 -19.08 7.91 2.13
CA LYS A 85 -18.61 6.61 2.63
C LYS A 85 -19.77 5.60 2.58
N GLY A 86 -19.48 4.39 2.11
CA GLY A 86 -20.38 3.24 2.07
C GLY A 86 -19.94 2.13 3.04
N ALA A 87 -19.99 0.88 2.59
CA ALA A 87 -19.58 -0.26 3.39
C ALA A 87 -18.09 -0.20 3.79
N GLU A 88 -17.78 -0.60 5.02
CA GLU A 88 -16.42 -0.62 5.57
C GLU A 88 -16.08 -2.02 6.11
N LYS A 89 -14.84 -2.45 5.90
CA LYS A 89 -14.24 -3.60 6.56
C LYS A 89 -12.87 -3.21 7.11
N SER A 90 -12.73 -3.25 8.44
CA SER A 90 -11.48 -3.04 9.15
C SER A 90 -11.13 -4.32 9.92
N ALA A 91 -10.02 -4.96 9.59
CA ALA A 91 -9.67 -6.22 10.23
C ALA A 91 -8.15 -6.51 10.20
N PRO A 92 -7.65 -7.22 11.22
CA PRO A 92 -6.37 -7.90 11.15
C PRO A 92 -6.41 -9.07 10.15
N ILE A 93 -5.39 -9.16 9.32
CA ILE A 93 -5.23 -10.19 8.29
C ILE A 93 -3.81 -10.76 8.28
N ILE A 94 -3.71 -12.00 7.82
CA ILE A 94 -2.44 -12.67 7.51
C ILE A 94 -2.38 -12.82 5.99
N LEU A 95 -1.28 -12.38 5.38
CA LEU A 95 -0.95 -12.68 4.00
C LEU A 95 0.13 -13.74 3.96
N ASP A 96 -0.14 -14.83 3.25
CA ASP A 96 0.86 -15.84 2.95
C ASP A 96 1.59 -15.40 1.68
N ALA A 97 2.91 -15.29 1.76
CA ALA A 97 3.74 -14.92 0.62
C ALA A 97 4.84 -15.95 0.38
N ALA A 98 4.97 -16.41 -0.85
CA ALA A 98 6.10 -17.24 -1.28
C ALA A 98 7.26 -16.34 -1.73
N ARG A 99 8.48 -16.69 -1.32
CA ARG A 99 9.69 -16.01 -1.78
C ARG A 99 9.91 -16.29 -3.26
N SER A 100 9.99 -15.23 -4.06
CA SER A 100 10.48 -15.26 -5.44
C SER A 100 11.93 -14.78 -5.47
N VAL A 101 12.65 -15.10 -6.55
CA VAL A 101 14.08 -14.81 -6.71
C VAL A 101 14.42 -13.33 -6.46
N ASN A 102 13.49 -12.40 -6.72
CA ASN A 102 13.67 -10.96 -6.51
C ASN A 102 12.47 -10.27 -5.82
N ASP A 103 11.44 -10.99 -5.38
CA ASP A 103 10.20 -10.40 -4.86
C ASP A 103 9.41 -11.38 -3.97
N TYR A 104 8.21 -10.99 -3.54
CA TYR A 104 7.25 -11.84 -2.85
C TYR A 104 5.99 -11.99 -3.70
N LYS A 105 5.52 -13.22 -3.88
CA LYS A 105 4.21 -13.49 -4.49
C LYS A 105 3.21 -13.78 -3.39
N ILE A 106 2.14 -12.99 -3.30
CA ILE A 106 1.02 -13.32 -2.41
C ILE A 106 0.38 -14.62 -2.90
N THR A 107 0.29 -15.60 -2.01
CA THR A 107 -0.27 -16.93 -2.28
C THR A 107 -1.57 -17.18 -1.53
N GLY A 108 -1.88 -16.38 -0.51
CA GLY A 108 -3.10 -16.53 0.28
C GLY A 108 -3.39 -15.34 1.19
N ILE A 109 -4.63 -15.25 1.63
CA ILE A 109 -5.09 -14.30 2.64
C ILE A 109 -5.96 -15.04 3.66
N ARG A 110 -5.77 -14.74 4.94
CA ARG A 110 -6.55 -15.30 6.04
C ARG A 110 -6.98 -14.20 7.00
N THR A 111 -8.19 -14.28 7.51
CA THR A 111 -8.66 -13.37 8.58
C THR A 111 -8.29 -13.92 9.96
N ALA A 112 -8.19 -13.04 10.96
CA ALA A 112 -7.87 -13.47 12.33
C ALA A 112 -8.83 -14.54 12.88
N GLY A 113 -10.12 -14.48 12.53
CA GLY A 113 -11.11 -15.48 12.93
C GLY A 113 -10.81 -16.89 12.41
N GLU A 114 -10.18 -16.99 11.23
CA GLU A 114 -9.77 -18.27 10.62
C GLU A 114 -8.42 -18.77 11.16
N SER A 115 -7.60 -17.85 11.68
CA SER A 115 -6.19 -18.10 12.05
C SER A 115 -5.90 -18.06 13.55
N ALA A 116 -6.91 -17.88 14.40
CA ALA A 116 -6.78 -17.77 15.87
C ALA A 116 -6.22 -19.03 16.59
N ARG A 117 -5.58 -19.95 15.87
CA ARG A 117 -4.96 -21.18 16.41
C ARG A 117 -3.42 -21.19 16.34
N THR A 118 -2.76 -20.07 16.03
CA THR A 118 -1.29 -19.99 16.03
C THR A 118 -0.80 -18.88 16.96
N ASP A 119 -0.02 -19.28 17.97
CA ASP A 119 0.32 -18.45 19.15
C ASP A 119 1.04 -17.13 18.82
N SER A 120 1.70 -17.00 17.67
CA SER A 120 2.43 -15.77 17.30
C SER A 120 1.55 -14.65 16.78
N PHE A 121 0.43 -14.96 16.12
CA PHE A 121 -0.43 -13.92 15.56
C PHE A 121 -1.34 -13.31 16.63
N ALA A 122 -1.73 -14.10 17.63
CA ALA A 122 -2.53 -13.63 18.76
C ALA A 122 -1.82 -12.53 19.56
N GLU A 123 -0.50 -12.66 19.77
CA GLU A 123 0.30 -11.64 20.46
C GLU A 123 0.39 -10.35 19.64
N VAL A 124 0.73 -10.46 18.35
CA VAL A 124 0.79 -9.32 17.43
C VAL A 124 -0.56 -8.61 17.34
N LEU A 125 -1.66 -9.37 17.30
CA LEU A 125 -3.00 -8.81 17.27
C LEU A 125 -3.33 -8.08 18.58
N ARG A 126 -3.01 -8.67 19.73
CA ARG A 126 -3.23 -8.02 21.03
C ARG A 126 -2.52 -6.67 21.10
N GLU A 127 -1.28 -6.60 20.64
CA GLU A 127 -0.55 -5.33 20.56
C GLU A 127 -1.19 -4.36 19.57
N ALA A 128 -1.54 -4.83 18.37
CA ALA A 128 -2.16 -3.99 17.36
C ALA A 128 -3.51 -3.39 17.83
N GLU A 129 -4.31 -4.16 18.58
CA GLU A 129 -5.56 -3.67 19.18
C GLU A 129 -5.32 -2.56 20.20
N LEU A 130 -4.25 -2.67 21.01
CA LEU A 130 -3.88 -1.63 21.98
C LEU A 130 -3.48 -0.32 21.29
N PHE A 131 -2.80 -0.41 20.14
CA PHE A 131 -2.33 0.75 19.38
C PHE A 131 -3.25 1.13 18.20
N ARG A 132 -4.45 0.53 18.12
CA ARG A 132 -5.37 0.74 17.00
C ARG A 132 -5.71 2.21 16.79
N MET A 133 -5.91 2.94 17.88
CA MET A 133 -6.23 4.37 17.84
C MET A 133 -5.10 5.23 17.28
N GLU A 134 -3.86 4.73 17.25
CA GLU A 134 -2.71 5.48 16.74
C GLU A 134 -2.57 5.39 15.22
N PHE A 135 -2.90 4.25 14.62
CA PHE A 135 -2.70 4.04 13.18
C PHE A 135 -3.99 4.08 12.35
N LEU A 136 -5.15 3.80 12.95
CA LEU A 136 -6.41 3.74 12.19
C LEU A 136 -6.77 5.06 11.51
N PRO A 137 -6.62 6.25 12.15
CA PRO A 137 -6.89 7.52 11.48
C PRO A 137 -6.06 7.74 10.21
N ALA A 138 -4.80 7.31 10.22
CA ALA A 138 -3.92 7.40 9.04
C ALA A 138 -4.37 6.47 7.91
N LEU A 139 -4.97 5.32 8.22
CA LEU A 139 -5.56 4.44 7.21
C LEU A 139 -6.84 5.05 6.62
N GLU A 140 -7.68 5.65 7.46
CA GLU A 140 -8.91 6.33 7.04
C GLU A 140 -8.62 7.53 6.14
N GLU A 141 -7.63 8.35 6.50
CA GLU A 141 -7.14 9.45 5.68
C GLU A 141 -6.61 8.94 4.34
N SER A 142 -5.78 7.89 4.38
CA SER A 142 -5.22 7.28 3.17
C SER A 142 -6.26 6.75 2.20
N VAL A 143 -7.34 6.09 2.67
CA VAL A 143 -8.41 5.62 1.76
C VAL A 143 -9.30 6.75 1.25
N LEU A 144 -9.51 7.79 2.07
CA LEU A 144 -10.25 8.98 1.64
C LEU A 144 -9.49 9.75 0.56
N GLU A 145 -8.18 9.97 0.73
CA GLU A 145 -7.34 10.64 -0.25
C GLU A 145 -7.37 9.91 -1.61
N GLN A 146 -7.23 8.57 -1.60
CA GLN A 146 -7.35 7.75 -2.80
C GLN A 146 -8.71 7.89 -3.48
N ALA A 147 -9.80 7.89 -2.70
CA ALA A 147 -11.14 8.05 -3.23
C ALA A 147 -11.34 9.45 -3.83
N GLU A 148 -10.85 10.50 -3.17
CA GLU A 148 -10.92 11.85 -3.69
C GLU A 148 -10.16 12.00 -5.00
N ILE A 149 -8.94 11.46 -5.10
CA ILE A 149 -8.15 11.47 -6.33
C ILE A 149 -8.93 10.78 -7.46
N TYR A 150 -9.47 9.59 -7.20
CA TYR A 150 -10.23 8.84 -8.18
C TYR A 150 -11.47 9.60 -8.67
N TYR A 151 -12.32 10.07 -7.76
CA TYR A 151 -13.58 10.72 -8.14
C TYR A 151 -13.41 12.14 -8.68
N LYS A 152 -12.33 12.85 -8.32
CA LYS A 152 -11.97 14.11 -8.98
C LYS A 152 -11.51 13.87 -10.42
N GLY A 153 -10.82 12.76 -10.69
CA GLY A 153 -10.37 12.40 -12.05
C GLY A 153 -11.46 11.93 -13.01
N LEU A 154 -12.69 11.70 -12.53
CA LEU A 154 -13.85 11.33 -13.36
C LEU A 154 -14.65 12.54 -13.85
N LYS A 155 -14.36 13.75 -13.36
CA LYS A 155 -15.03 15.00 -13.73
C LYS A 155 -14.25 15.71 -14.83
#